data_AF-A0A1A9HVY8-F1
#
_entry.id   AF-A0A1A9HVY8-F1
#
_cell.length_a   1.000
_cell.length_b   1.000
_cell.length_c   1.000
_cell.angle_alpha   90.00
_cell.angle_beta   90.00
_cell.angle_gamma   90.00
#
_symmetry.space_group_name_H-M   'P 1'
#
loop_
_entity.id
_entity.type
_entity.pdbx_description
1 polymer ?
#
loop_
_entity_poly.entity_id
_entity_poly.type
_entity_poly.pdbx_seq_one_letter_code
_entity_poly.pdbx_strand_id
1 'polypeptide(L)'
;MFRRAGKGPFEDVQTLYEEENSSRSNYSPYSRPEHLDTPPSLFDTPKTSETRPLTHNLQEEGSLAQWPPNSRTESLLPPSEEPETTLGEGVTFKGELAFERFLRIDGTFEGILVSKGKIIIGPKGIVKADIQLQEAIIEGVVEGNITVAGKLELRGEAIVKGDIQATTLCVDEGVRILGYLAIAGITEDQKEKDSISG
;
A
#
# COMPACT_ATOMS: atom_id res chain seq x y z
N MET A 1 44.66 13.26 -51.01
CA MET A 1 44.48 11.82 -50.72
C MET A 1 43.66 11.69 -49.45
N PHE A 2 42.44 11.17 -49.54
CA PHE A 2 41.52 10.92 -48.41
C PHE A 2 41.57 9.43 -48.01
N ARG A 3 41.63 9.12 -46.70
CA ARG A 3 41.09 7.89 -46.04
C ARG A 3 40.84 8.23 -44.56
N ARG A 4 39.60 8.52 -44.17
CA ARG A 4 38.53 7.64 -43.63
C ARG A 4 38.69 7.28 -42.14
N ALA A 5 37.77 7.84 -41.35
CA ALA A 5 37.46 7.44 -39.98
C ALA A 5 36.85 6.03 -39.95
N GLY A 6 37.28 5.21 -38.99
CA GLY A 6 36.75 3.87 -38.74
C GLY A 6 35.72 3.88 -37.60
N LYS A 7 34.48 3.52 -37.94
CA LYS A 7 33.36 3.19 -37.06
C LYS A 7 33.55 1.76 -36.53
N GLY A 8 33.30 1.54 -35.23
CA GLY A 8 33.29 0.21 -34.60
C GLY A 8 31.93 -0.51 -34.73
N PRO A 9 31.87 -1.84 -34.48
CA PRO A 9 30.95 -2.77 -35.16
C PRO A 9 29.63 -3.04 -34.42
N PHE A 10 28.91 -2.01 -33.96
CA PHE A 10 27.60 -2.19 -33.31
C PHE A 10 26.49 -1.31 -33.90
N GLU A 11 26.54 -1.09 -35.21
CA GLU A 11 25.39 -0.63 -36.01
C GLU A 11 24.85 -1.82 -36.81
N ASP A 12 23.91 -2.56 -36.22
CA ASP A 12 22.97 -3.44 -36.94
C ASP A 12 21.81 -3.81 -36.00
N VAL A 13 21.02 -2.80 -35.60
CA VAL A 13 19.59 -2.96 -35.26
C VAL A 13 18.84 -1.71 -35.73
N GLN A 14 19.03 -1.33 -37.00
CA GLN A 14 17.99 -0.73 -37.83
C GLN A 14 17.29 -1.93 -38.48
N THR A 15 15.99 -2.06 -38.69
CA THR A 15 14.92 -1.09 -38.96
C THR A 15 13.71 -1.98 -39.21
N LEU A 16 12.71 -1.99 -38.32
CA LEU A 16 11.38 -2.53 -38.61
C LEU A 16 10.32 -1.54 -38.11
N TYR A 17 10.55 -0.25 -38.37
CA TYR A 17 9.56 0.79 -38.13
C TYR A 17 9.71 1.87 -39.18
N GLU A 18 8.95 1.68 -40.25
CA GLU A 18 8.43 2.61 -41.26
C GLU A 18 8.01 1.71 -42.44
N GLU A 19 6.91 1.87 -43.14
CA GLU A 19 5.70 2.68 -43.09
C GLU A 19 4.90 2.13 -44.29
N GLU A 20 3.56 2.02 -44.22
CA GLU A 20 2.69 2.75 -45.15
C GLU A 20 1.23 2.30 -45.11
N ASN A 21 0.40 3.32 -45.37
CA ASN A 21 -0.93 3.33 -45.94
C ASN A 21 -2.15 3.28 -45.01
N SER A 22 -2.55 4.50 -44.64
CA SER A 22 -3.71 5.18 -45.23
C SER A 22 -5.06 4.44 -45.23
N SER A 23 -5.98 5.06 -44.47
CA SER A 23 -7.41 5.24 -44.78
C SER A 23 -8.40 4.17 -44.33
N ARG A 24 -9.47 4.68 -43.68
CA ARG A 24 -10.80 4.09 -43.43
C ARG A 24 -10.86 3.20 -42.17
N SER A 25 -11.81 3.30 -41.26
CA SER A 25 -13.11 3.98 -41.22
C SER A 25 -13.65 3.89 -39.79
N ASN A 26 -14.36 4.93 -39.34
CA ASN A 26 -15.29 4.87 -38.22
C ASN A 26 -16.30 3.73 -38.41
N TYR A 27 -16.50 2.87 -37.41
CA TYR A 27 -17.79 2.21 -37.16
C TYR A 27 -17.97 1.93 -35.68
N SER A 28 -19.19 2.25 -35.23
CA SER A 28 -19.68 2.30 -33.85
C SER A 28 -20.54 1.03 -33.55
N PRO A 29 -21.47 1.05 -32.59
CA PRO A 29 -21.45 0.37 -31.30
C PRO A 29 -22.37 -0.87 -31.27
N TYR A 30 -22.14 -1.84 -30.38
CA TYR A 30 -23.13 -2.92 -30.19
C TYR A 30 -24.22 -2.53 -29.21
N SER A 31 -25.39 -2.29 -29.81
CA SER A 31 -26.68 -1.99 -29.24
C SER A 31 -27.36 -3.22 -28.61
N ARG A 32 -28.06 -2.92 -27.51
CA ARG A 32 -29.14 -3.65 -26.85
C ARG A 32 -30.24 -4.09 -27.83
N PRO A 33 -30.76 -5.34 -27.76
CA PRO A 33 -32.05 -5.68 -28.35
C PRO A 33 -33.15 -5.70 -27.28
N GLU A 34 -34.20 -4.91 -27.49
CA GLU A 34 -35.54 -5.19 -26.94
C GLU A 34 -36.41 -5.79 -28.07
N HIS A 35 -37.14 -6.86 -27.76
CA HIS A 35 -38.37 -7.22 -28.50
C HIS A 35 -39.31 -7.99 -27.57
N LEU A 36 -40.54 -7.49 -27.44
CA LEU A 36 -41.68 -8.10 -26.76
C LEU A 36 -42.61 -8.77 -27.79
N ASP A 37 -43.73 -9.35 -27.31
CA ASP A 37 -44.89 -9.98 -28.00
C ASP A 37 -44.81 -11.52 -28.02
N THR A 38 -45.67 -12.33 -27.38
CA THR A 38 -47.07 -12.18 -26.92
C THR A 38 -47.40 -13.29 -25.87
N PRO A 39 -48.29 -13.09 -24.87
CA PRO A 39 -48.61 -14.10 -23.84
C PRO A 39 -49.73 -15.08 -24.25
N PRO A 40 -49.78 -16.32 -23.73
CA PRO A 40 -50.98 -17.16 -23.82
C PRO A 40 -52.01 -16.81 -22.73
N SER A 41 -53.29 -16.70 -23.10
CA SER A 41 -54.41 -16.31 -22.23
C SER A 41 -55.31 -17.48 -21.82
N LEU A 42 -55.69 -17.46 -20.53
CA LEU A 42 -57.02 -17.70 -19.93
C LEU A 42 -58.00 -18.56 -20.74
N PHE A 43 -58.23 -19.82 -20.34
CA PHE A 43 -59.56 -20.44 -20.13
C PHE A 43 -59.38 -21.92 -19.79
N ASP A 44 -59.36 -22.26 -18.50
CA ASP A 44 -60.23 -23.30 -17.95
C ASP A 44 -60.25 -23.21 -16.41
N THR A 45 -61.45 -23.02 -15.87
CA THR A 45 -61.75 -23.29 -14.46
C THR A 45 -62.97 -24.22 -14.43
N PRO A 46 -63.03 -25.14 -13.47
CA PRO A 46 -64.13 -25.03 -12.51
C PRO A 46 -63.80 -25.42 -11.05
N LYS A 47 -64.06 -24.47 -10.14
CA LYS A 47 -64.96 -24.51 -8.95
C LYS A 47 -65.06 -25.73 -7.99
N THR A 48 -65.08 -25.37 -6.68
CA THR A 48 -65.88 -25.95 -5.55
C THR A 48 -65.25 -27.16 -4.83
N SER A 49 -65.27 -27.37 -3.50
CA SER A 49 -65.51 -26.62 -2.25
C SER A 49 -65.23 -27.57 -1.07
N GLU A 50 -65.19 -27.00 0.14
CA GLU A 50 -65.51 -27.62 1.45
C GLU A 50 -64.47 -28.39 2.30
N THR A 51 -64.00 -27.66 3.33
CA THR A 51 -64.11 -27.90 4.79
C THR A 51 -63.78 -29.27 5.42
N ARG A 52 -62.81 -29.26 6.36
CA ARG A 52 -62.97 -29.74 7.75
C ARG A 52 -61.78 -29.31 8.66
N PRO A 53 -62.02 -28.84 9.89
CA PRO A 53 -60.96 -28.42 10.82
C PRO A 53 -60.67 -29.43 11.95
N LEU A 54 -59.62 -29.09 12.72
CA LEU A 54 -59.24 -29.48 14.10
C LEU A 54 -58.19 -30.59 14.33
N THR A 55 -57.01 -30.10 14.71
CA THR A 55 -56.11 -30.55 15.79
C THR A 55 -55.55 -31.97 15.79
N HIS A 56 -54.23 -32.06 15.60
CA HIS A 56 -53.40 -32.76 16.57
C HIS A 56 -52.08 -32.00 16.77
N ASN A 57 -51.87 -31.61 18.02
CA ASN A 57 -50.66 -31.00 18.53
C ASN A 57 -49.57 -32.09 18.59
N LEU A 58 -48.42 -31.90 17.96
CA LEU A 58 -47.18 -32.58 18.32
C LEU A 58 -46.05 -31.58 18.19
N GLN A 59 -45.51 -31.25 19.37
CA GLN A 59 -44.25 -30.55 19.57
C GLN A 59 -43.14 -31.31 18.85
N GLU A 60 -42.32 -30.62 18.07
CA GLU A 60 -40.90 -30.96 17.93
C GLU A 60 -40.10 -29.66 17.91
N GLU A 61 -39.33 -29.50 18.98
CA GLU A 61 -38.34 -28.46 19.16
C GLU A 61 -37.24 -28.61 18.10
N GLY A 62 -36.79 -27.50 17.53
CA GLY A 62 -35.74 -27.52 16.52
C GLY A 62 -35.39 -26.12 16.05
N SER A 63 -34.83 -25.34 16.96
CA SER A 63 -34.24 -24.03 16.72
C SER A 63 -33.39 -23.95 15.44
N LEU A 64 -33.75 -23.07 14.49
CA LEU A 64 -32.77 -22.41 13.63
C LEU A 64 -33.11 -20.91 13.51
N ALA A 65 -32.30 -20.16 14.24
CA ALA A 65 -32.15 -18.73 14.40
C ALA A 65 -32.79 -17.81 13.35
N GLN A 66 -33.64 -16.92 13.84
CA GLN A 66 -33.89 -15.60 13.25
C GLN A 66 -32.57 -14.81 13.26
N TRP A 67 -32.14 -14.37 12.08
CA TRP A 67 -31.04 -13.41 11.94
C TRP A 67 -31.42 -12.09 12.63
N PRO A 68 -30.59 -11.51 13.51
CA PRO A 68 -30.93 -10.25 14.16
C PRO A 68 -30.91 -9.10 13.15
N PRO A 69 -31.84 -8.12 13.23
CA PRO A 69 -31.86 -6.97 12.34
C PRO A 69 -30.70 -6.03 12.71
N ASN A 70 -29.82 -5.77 11.74
CA ASN A 70 -28.88 -4.63 11.70
C ASN A 70 -28.03 -4.38 12.95
N SER A 71 -27.04 -5.24 13.20
CA SER A 71 -25.80 -4.79 13.83
C SER A 71 -24.90 -4.22 12.74
N ARG A 72 -24.78 -2.90 12.74
CA ARG A 72 -23.80 -2.14 11.97
C ARG A 72 -22.43 -2.81 12.20
N THR A 73 -21.92 -3.51 11.20
CA THR A 73 -20.53 -3.96 11.17
C THR A 73 -19.72 -2.70 10.95
N GLU A 74 -19.35 -2.01 12.03
CA GLU A 74 -18.22 -1.09 11.98
C GLU A 74 -17.00 -1.94 11.66
N SER A 75 -16.47 -1.70 10.47
CA SER A 75 -15.32 -2.35 9.89
C SER A 75 -14.19 -2.40 10.91
N LEU A 76 -13.80 -3.60 11.36
CA LEU A 76 -12.64 -3.83 12.24
C LEU A 76 -11.30 -3.61 11.52
N LEU A 77 -11.25 -2.70 10.54
CA LEU A 77 -9.98 -2.30 9.95
C LEU A 77 -9.20 -1.57 11.05
N PRO A 78 -7.95 -1.96 11.35
CA PRO A 78 -7.11 -1.17 12.22
C PRO A 78 -7.06 0.26 11.65
N PRO A 79 -7.02 1.30 12.50
CA PRO A 79 -6.91 2.66 12.01
C PRO A 79 -5.67 2.73 11.11
N SER A 80 -5.89 2.98 9.81
CA SER A 80 -4.79 3.26 8.90
C SER A 80 -4.16 4.56 9.38
N GLU A 81 -2.93 4.50 9.90
CA GLU A 81 -2.17 5.71 10.17
C GLU A 81 -1.96 6.44 8.84
N GLU A 82 -2.71 7.53 8.64
CA GLU A 82 -2.47 8.46 7.55
C GLU A 82 -1.46 9.53 8.00
N PRO A 83 -0.53 9.93 7.13
CA PRO A 83 0.42 10.98 7.46
C PRO A 83 -0.30 12.33 7.62
N GLU A 84 0.00 13.05 8.69
CA GLU A 84 -0.57 14.38 8.96
C GLU A 84 -0.10 15.41 7.92
N THR A 85 1.13 15.23 7.41
CA THR A 85 1.72 16.07 6.38
C THR A 85 2.37 15.21 5.31
N THR A 86 2.20 15.60 4.05
CA THR A 86 2.86 14.95 2.90
C THR A 86 3.59 15.99 2.06
N LEU A 87 4.90 15.78 1.87
CA LEU A 87 5.69 16.44 0.84
C LEU A 87 5.56 15.64 -0.45
N GLY A 88 4.71 16.13 -1.34
CA GLY A 88 4.37 15.45 -2.58
C GLY A 88 5.50 15.41 -3.61
N GLU A 89 5.29 14.61 -4.65
CA GLU A 89 6.17 14.52 -5.80
C GLU A 89 6.36 15.89 -6.48
N GLY A 90 7.56 16.19 -6.95
CA GLY A 90 7.89 17.47 -7.59
C GLY A 90 8.13 18.63 -6.63
N VAL A 91 7.93 18.44 -5.32
CA VAL A 91 8.31 19.42 -4.30
C VAL A 91 9.80 19.21 -3.95
N THR A 92 10.56 20.31 -3.93
CA THR A 92 11.91 20.34 -3.37
C THR A 92 11.92 21.28 -2.17
N PHE A 93 12.32 20.77 -1.01
CA PHE A 93 12.51 21.56 0.19
C PHE A 93 13.99 21.58 0.58
N LYS A 94 14.50 22.75 0.99
CA LYS A 94 15.87 22.91 1.49
C LYS A 94 15.87 23.66 2.81
N GLY A 95 16.45 23.07 3.85
CA GLY A 95 16.56 23.69 5.17
C GLY A 95 16.40 22.70 6.31
N GLU A 96 15.95 23.20 7.46
CA GLU A 96 15.67 22.40 8.64
C GLU A 96 14.17 22.12 8.74
N LEU A 97 13.81 20.87 9.06
CA LEU A 97 12.42 20.46 9.20
C LEU A 97 12.22 19.71 10.52
N ALA A 98 11.25 20.18 11.29
CA ALA A 98 10.78 19.53 12.51
C ALA A 98 9.27 19.30 12.45
N PHE A 99 8.80 18.20 13.03
CA PHE A 99 7.39 17.84 13.11
C PHE A 99 7.12 17.03 14.38
N GLU A 100 5.86 16.82 14.74
CA GLU A 100 5.50 16.16 16.00
C GLU A 100 5.05 14.71 15.83
N ARG A 101 4.19 14.44 14.84
CA ARG A 101 3.52 13.14 14.70
C ARG A 101 3.99 12.33 13.51
N PHE A 102 3.56 12.67 12.31
CA PHE A 102 3.76 11.81 11.15
C PHE A 102 3.92 12.61 9.86
N LEU A 103 5.07 12.43 9.20
CA LEU A 103 5.42 13.05 7.93
C LEU A 103 5.64 12.01 6.84
N ARG A 104 5.17 12.28 5.62
CA ARG A 104 5.50 11.52 4.41
C ARG A 104 6.26 12.38 3.41
N ILE A 105 7.28 11.83 2.76
CA ILE A 105 8.08 12.50 1.73
C ILE A 105 8.13 11.63 0.47
N ASP A 106 7.50 12.08 -0.61
CA ASP A 106 7.63 11.54 -1.97
C ASP A 106 8.37 12.51 -2.92
N GLY A 107 8.84 13.66 -2.40
CA GLY A 107 9.60 14.68 -3.11
C GLY A 107 11.11 14.65 -2.82
N THR A 108 11.77 15.80 -2.98
CA THR A 108 13.19 15.98 -2.66
C THR A 108 13.37 16.84 -1.41
N PHE A 109 14.16 16.37 -0.44
CA PHE A 109 14.49 17.11 0.77
C PHE A 109 16.01 17.21 0.93
N GLU A 110 16.53 18.41 1.20
CA GLU A 110 17.95 18.61 1.51
C GLU A 110 18.11 19.41 2.81
N GLY A 111 18.90 18.91 3.77
CA GLY A 111 19.22 19.65 5.00
C GLY A 111 19.22 18.79 6.26
N ILE A 112 18.43 19.16 7.28
CA ILE A 112 18.43 18.49 8.58
C ILE A 112 16.98 18.21 8.98
N LEU A 113 16.72 17.00 9.48
CA LEU A 113 15.39 16.60 9.92
C LEU A 113 15.45 16.09 11.37
N VAL A 114 14.75 16.77 12.28
CA VAL A 114 14.71 16.43 13.71
C VAL A 114 13.27 16.32 14.19
N SER A 115 12.90 15.18 14.76
CA SER A 115 11.53 14.93 15.21
C SER A 115 11.47 13.91 16.34
N LYS A 116 10.34 13.81 17.03
CA LYS A 116 10.01 12.66 17.91
C LYS A 116 8.93 11.77 17.31
N GLY A 117 8.50 12.09 16.09
CA GLY A 117 7.47 11.38 15.37
C GLY A 117 8.02 10.32 14.41
N LYS A 118 7.13 9.91 13.51
CA LYS A 118 7.36 8.92 12.47
C LYS A 118 7.53 9.58 11.10
N ILE A 119 8.42 9.03 10.28
CA ILE A 119 8.56 9.43 8.88
C ILE A 119 8.34 8.24 7.93
N ILE A 120 7.73 8.50 6.79
CA ILE A 120 7.79 7.64 5.61
C ILE A 120 8.52 8.40 4.49
N ILE A 121 9.61 7.83 4.00
CA ILE A 121 10.22 8.25 2.73
C ILE A 121 9.70 7.29 1.68
N GLY A 122 8.77 7.75 0.84
CA GLY A 122 8.16 6.92 -0.18
C GLY A 122 9.13 6.54 -1.30
N PRO A 123 8.70 5.71 -2.27
CA PRO A 123 9.57 5.15 -3.31
C PRO A 123 10.18 6.21 -4.24
N LYS A 124 9.53 7.38 -4.37
CA LYS A 124 10.03 8.52 -5.14
C LYS A 124 10.75 9.56 -4.28
N GLY A 125 10.79 9.36 -2.97
CA GLY A 125 11.44 10.25 -2.02
C GLY A 125 12.95 10.22 -2.17
N ILE A 126 13.56 11.40 -2.31
CA ILE A 126 15.02 11.58 -2.30
C ILE A 126 15.37 12.53 -1.16
N VAL A 127 16.05 12.00 -0.15
CA VAL A 127 16.38 12.76 1.07
C VAL A 127 17.90 12.85 1.22
N LYS A 128 18.44 14.05 1.18
CA LYS A 128 19.86 14.33 1.41
C LYS A 128 20.02 15.10 2.71
N ALA A 129 20.03 14.39 3.83
CA ALA A 129 19.94 15.01 5.13
C ALA A 129 20.46 14.11 6.25
N ASP A 130 20.88 14.76 7.34
CA ASP A 130 21.00 14.10 8.63
C ASP A 130 19.62 14.02 9.29
N ILE A 131 19.22 12.80 9.66
CA ILE A 131 17.87 12.47 10.13
C ILE A 131 17.97 11.99 11.58
N GLN A 132 17.23 12.63 12.49
CA GLN A 132 17.11 12.20 13.89
C GLN A 132 15.64 12.12 14.30
N LEU A 133 15.13 10.92 14.58
CA LEU A 133 13.71 10.72 14.89
C LEU A 133 13.38 9.44 15.67
N GLN A 134 12.10 9.19 15.95
CA GLN A 134 11.64 8.03 16.72
C GLN A 134 11.45 6.77 15.85
N GLU A 135 10.75 6.89 14.72
CA GLU A 135 10.48 5.78 13.79
C GLU A 135 10.59 6.20 12.32
N ALA A 136 11.24 5.38 11.50
CA ALA A 136 11.38 5.64 10.06
C ALA A 136 11.00 4.41 9.24
N ILE A 137 10.29 4.65 8.14
CA ILE A 137 10.12 3.69 7.05
C ILE A 137 10.70 4.34 5.78
N ILE A 138 11.61 3.64 5.12
CA ILE A 138 12.33 4.13 3.95
C ILE A 138 12.08 3.17 2.80
N GLU A 139 11.44 3.69 1.75
CA GLU A 139 11.17 3.00 0.48
C GLU A 139 11.95 3.65 -0.69
N GLY A 140 12.51 4.84 -0.47
CA GLY A 140 13.24 5.64 -1.46
C GLY A 140 14.75 5.71 -1.25
N VAL A 141 15.35 6.86 -1.59
CA VAL A 141 16.80 7.09 -1.51
C VAL A 141 17.13 8.07 -0.40
N VAL A 142 18.08 7.69 0.47
CA VAL A 142 18.60 8.55 1.54
C VAL A 142 20.11 8.66 1.44
N GLU A 143 20.61 9.90 1.45
CA GLU A 143 22.05 10.21 1.52
C GLU A 143 22.30 11.10 2.74
N GLY A 144 22.91 10.54 3.78
CA GLY A 144 23.13 11.21 5.07
C GLY A 144 23.00 10.24 6.25
N ASN A 145 23.30 10.72 7.46
CA ASN A 145 23.30 9.86 8.63
C ASN A 145 21.88 9.74 9.21
N ILE A 146 21.53 8.54 9.66
CA ILE A 146 20.19 8.21 10.14
C ILE A 146 20.31 7.75 11.59
N THR A 147 19.73 8.52 12.50
CA THR A 147 19.61 8.16 13.93
C THR A 147 18.15 7.96 14.29
N VAL A 148 17.75 6.73 14.54
CA VAL A 148 16.38 6.34 14.88
C VAL A 148 16.35 5.77 16.29
N ALA A 149 15.65 6.43 17.21
CA ALA A 149 15.60 5.99 18.60
C ALA A 149 14.82 4.66 18.77
N GLY A 150 13.89 4.35 17.87
CA GLY A 150 13.08 3.15 17.88
C GLY A 150 13.34 2.24 16.68
N LYS A 151 12.30 2.05 15.87
CA LYS A 151 12.28 1.11 14.74
C LYS A 151 12.60 1.83 13.42
N LEU A 152 13.58 1.29 12.69
CA LEU A 152 13.87 1.64 11.31
C LEU A 152 13.46 0.47 10.40
N GLU A 153 12.62 0.75 9.41
CA GLU A 153 12.21 -0.19 8.38
C GLU A 153 12.72 0.26 7.03
N LEU A 154 13.52 -0.57 6.37
CA LEU A 154 13.93 -0.37 4.99
C LEU A 154 13.13 -1.34 4.13
N ARG A 155 12.33 -0.81 3.22
CA ARG A 155 11.35 -1.57 2.43
C ARG A 155 11.62 -1.45 0.93
N GLY A 156 11.14 -2.44 0.16
CA GLY A 156 11.26 -2.43 -1.30
C GLY A 156 12.71 -2.31 -1.79
N GLU A 157 12.97 -1.37 -2.71
CA GLU A 157 14.31 -1.14 -3.28
C GLU A 157 15.03 0.07 -2.64
N ALA A 158 14.83 0.30 -1.33
CA ALA A 158 15.43 1.43 -0.64
C ALA A 158 16.97 1.45 -0.75
N ILE A 159 17.53 2.66 -0.93
CA ILE A 159 18.98 2.87 -0.99
C ILE A 159 19.37 3.87 0.09
N VAL A 160 20.22 3.44 1.03
CA VAL A 160 20.75 4.30 2.08
C VAL A 160 22.26 4.43 1.93
N LYS A 161 22.76 5.66 1.87
CA LYS A 161 24.20 5.99 1.87
C LYS A 161 24.50 6.88 3.06
N GLY A 162 25.18 6.34 4.05
CA GLY A 162 25.47 7.02 5.30
C GLY A 162 25.36 6.06 6.49
N ASP A 163 25.71 6.56 7.66
CA ASP A 163 25.75 5.75 8.87
C ASP A 163 24.35 5.66 9.49
N ILE A 164 23.99 4.48 9.95
CA ILE A 164 22.68 4.19 10.54
C ILE A 164 22.87 3.76 12.00
N GLN A 165 22.17 4.44 12.90
CA GLN A 165 21.99 4.04 14.29
C GLN A 165 20.49 3.80 14.55
N ALA A 166 20.14 2.60 15.00
CA ALA A 166 18.75 2.26 15.33
C ALA A 166 18.65 1.31 16.54
N THR A 167 17.50 1.28 17.21
CA THR A 167 17.24 0.25 18.25
C THR A 167 16.84 -1.07 17.60
N THR A 168 15.92 -1.00 16.64
CA THR A 168 15.45 -2.16 15.87
C THR A 168 15.53 -1.84 14.39
N LEU A 169 16.08 -2.76 13.60
CA LEU A 169 16.17 -2.64 12.14
C LEU A 169 15.42 -3.80 11.48
N CYS A 170 14.53 -3.47 10.54
CA CYS A 170 13.89 -4.41 9.62
C CYS A 170 14.32 -4.05 8.19
N VAL A 171 14.70 -5.05 7.40
CA VAL A 171 15.20 -4.84 6.03
C VAL A 171 14.52 -5.84 5.10
N ASP A 172 13.85 -5.32 4.07
CA ASP A 172 13.29 -6.13 2.98
C ASP A 172 14.37 -6.62 2.01
N GLU A 173 14.03 -7.61 1.20
CA GLU A 173 14.87 -8.07 0.10
C GLU A 173 15.09 -6.95 -0.93
N GLY A 174 16.33 -6.81 -1.41
CA GLY A 174 16.68 -5.85 -2.47
C GLY A 174 17.17 -4.47 -1.98
N VAL A 175 17.03 -4.17 -0.68
CA VAL A 175 17.56 -2.96 -0.06
C VAL A 175 19.09 -2.91 -0.16
N ARG A 176 19.64 -1.71 -0.39
CA ARG A 176 21.08 -1.46 -0.48
C ARG A 176 21.51 -0.43 0.55
N ILE A 177 22.45 -0.82 1.42
CA ILE A 177 23.00 0.05 2.47
C ILE A 177 24.50 0.22 2.22
N LEU A 178 24.98 1.45 2.23
CA LEU A 178 26.39 1.80 2.14
C LEU A 178 26.76 2.73 3.30
N GLY A 179 27.37 2.17 4.35
CA GLY A 179 27.80 2.90 5.53
C GLY A 179 27.99 1.98 6.73
N TYR A 180 28.21 2.57 7.91
CA TYR A 180 28.26 1.84 9.16
C TYR A 180 26.85 1.63 9.74
N LEU A 181 26.65 0.49 10.40
CA LEU A 181 25.39 0.15 11.04
C LEU A 181 25.62 -0.17 12.52
N ALA A 182 24.92 0.54 13.40
CA ALA A 182 24.94 0.33 14.85
C ALA A 182 23.53 0.07 15.36
N ILE A 183 23.27 -1.17 15.82
CA ILE A 183 21.96 -1.58 16.37
C ILE A 183 22.06 -1.76 17.88
N ALA A 184 21.42 -0.89 18.65
CA ALA A 184 21.57 -0.79 20.10
C ALA A 184 20.52 -1.59 20.92
N GLY A 185 19.52 -2.20 20.27
CA GLY A 185 18.37 -2.81 20.95
C GLY A 185 18.59 -4.15 21.67
N ILE A 186 19.80 -4.68 21.69
CA ILE A 186 20.13 -5.86 22.52
C ILE A 186 20.42 -5.43 23.97
N THR A 187 19.36 -5.17 24.72
CA THR A 187 19.45 -5.07 26.19
C THR A 187 19.02 -6.43 26.75
N GLU A 188 19.92 -7.14 27.42
CA GLU A 188 19.56 -8.38 28.12
C GLU A 188 18.51 -8.07 29.19
N ASP A 189 17.30 -8.63 29.03
CA ASP A 189 16.22 -8.54 30.02
C ASP A 189 16.70 -9.10 31.38
N GLN A 190 16.88 -8.22 32.37
CA GLN A 190 17.10 -8.60 33.77
C GLN A 190 15.80 -9.18 34.34
N LYS A 191 15.68 -10.51 34.29
CA LYS A 191 14.57 -11.28 34.87
C LYS A 191 14.69 -11.36 36.40
N GLU A 192 13.66 -10.85 37.09
CA GLU A 192 13.03 -11.41 38.30
C GLU A 192 13.83 -11.40 39.62
N LYS A 193 13.58 -10.37 40.44
CA LYS A 193 13.79 -10.37 41.91
C LYS A 193 12.50 -10.02 42.64
N ASP A 194 11.48 -10.85 42.49
CA ASP A 194 10.33 -10.88 43.41
C ASP A 194 10.06 -12.32 43.80
N SER A 195 10.77 -12.80 44.82
CA SER A 195 10.28 -13.84 45.75
C SER A 195 11.32 -14.08 46.85
N ILE A 196 10.79 -14.25 48.07
CA ILE A 196 11.46 -14.65 49.31
C ILE A 196 11.90 -13.48 50.22
N SER A 197 10.92 -12.86 50.86
CA SER A 197 11.02 -12.63 52.31
C SER A 197 9.82 -13.31 52.97
N GLY A 198 10.07 -14.54 53.45
CA GLY A 198 9.23 -15.17 54.47
C GLY A 198 9.54 -14.63 55.85
#